data_AF-A0A068YU80-F1
#
_entry.id   AF-A0A068YU80-F1
#
_cell.length_a   1.000
_cell.length_b   1.000
_cell.length_c   1.000
_cell.angle_alpha   90.00
_cell.angle_beta   90.00
_cell.angle_gamma   90.00
#
_symmetry.space_group_name_H-M   'P 1'
#
loop_
_entity.id
_entity.type
_entity.pdbx_description
1 polymer ?
#
loop_
_entity_poly.entity_id
_entity_poly.type
_entity_poly.pdbx_seq_one_letter_code
_entity_poly.pdbx_strand_id
1 'polypeptide(L)' 'MVPGLTVMPLMRQGLGSTLVRWAPQTYFNPHRHFGGEEIFVVDGVFEDEHGRYPVGSWIRSPHMSMHRKRPAMAY' A
#
# COMPACT_ATOMS: atom_id res chain seq x y z
N MET A 1 12.31 9.24 0.16
CA MET A 1 11.82 8.08 0.92
C MET A 1 10.82 8.61 1.94
N VAL A 2 9.62 8.05 2.03
CA VAL A 2 8.59 8.53 2.98
C VAL A 2 8.98 8.07 4.39
N PRO A 3 9.08 8.97 5.39
CA PRO A 3 9.36 8.56 6.77
C PRO A 3 8.34 7.52 7.25
N GLY A 4 8.81 6.49 7.97
CA GLY A 4 7.95 5.41 8.46
C GLY A 4 7.75 4.24 7.48
N LEU A 5 8.32 4.29 6.27
CA LEU A 5 8.36 3.14 5.38
C LEU A 5 9.65 2.35 5.50
N THR A 6 9.52 1.03 5.59
CA THR A 6 10.58 0.09 5.22
C THR A 6 10.14 -0.67 3.98
N VAL A 7 10.96 -0.65 2.92
CA VAL A 7 10.65 -1.31 1.64
C VAL A 7 11.70 -2.37 1.36
N MET A 8 11.26 -3.61 1.14
CA MET A 8 12.09 -4.74 0.76
C MET A 8 11.68 -5.24 -0.63
N PRO A 9 12.50 -5.03 -1.68
CA PRO A 9 12.24 -5.59 -2.99
C PRO A 9 12.23 -7.12 -2.93
N LEU A 10 11.18 -7.74 -3.45
CA LEU A 10 11.06 -9.20 -3.56
C LEU A 10 11.40 -9.69 -4.98
N MET A 11 10.95 -8.93 -5.98
CA MET A 11 11.21 -9.22 -7.39
C MET A 11 11.52 -7.93 -8.14
N ARG A 12 12.56 -7.95 -8.97
CA ARG A 12 13.01 -6.80 -9.77
C ARG A 12 12.72 -6.93 -11.27
N GLN A 13 12.22 -8.08 -11.70
CA GLN A 13 11.89 -8.36 -13.10
C GLN A 13 10.39 -8.15 -13.34
N GLY A 14 9.99 -7.82 -14.57
CA GLY A 14 8.59 -7.57 -14.92
C GLY A 14 8.01 -6.35 -14.21
N LEU A 15 6.74 -6.43 -13.78
CA LEU A 15 6.07 -5.37 -13.00
C LEU A 15 6.67 -5.18 -11.60
N GLY A 16 7.52 -6.12 -11.14
CA GLY A 16 8.18 -6.09 -9.84
C GLY A 16 7.22 -6.34 -8.67
N SER A 17 7.77 -6.72 -7.51
CA SER A 17 7.01 -6.82 -6.27
C SER A 17 7.88 -6.41 -5.08
N THR A 18 7.24 -5.86 -4.06
CA THR A 18 7.92 -5.36 -2.86
C THR A 18 7.10 -5.72 -1.63
N LEU A 19 7.79 -6.04 -0.53
CA LEU A 19 7.19 -6.06 0.80
C LEU A 19 7.40 -4.69 1.42
N VAL A 20 6.30 -4.08 1.87
CA VAL A 20 6.33 -2.75 2.49
C VAL A 20 5.82 -2.87 3.92
N ARG A 21 6.59 -2.37 4.88
CA ARG A 21 6.14 -2.16 6.25
C ARG A 21 5.84 -0.68 6.44
N TRP A 22 4.60 -0.39 6.79
CA TRP A 22 4.14 0.94 7.18
C TRP A 22 4.19 1.09 8.69
N ALA A 23 4.90 2.10 9.18
CA ALA A 23 4.76 2.53 10.56
C ALA A 23 3.37 3.18 10.77
N PRO A 24 2.80 3.13 11.99
CA PRO A 24 1.58 3.84 12.32
C PRO A 24 1.66 5.32 11.90
N GLN A 25 0.54 5.89 11.45
CA GLN A 25 0.43 7.30 11.06
C GLN A 25 1.37 7.72 9.91
N THR A 26 1.78 6.80 9.04
CA THR A 26 2.52 7.16 7.83
C THR A 26 1.58 7.72 6.75
N TYR A 27 1.96 8.85 6.14
CA TYR A 27 1.20 9.53 5.09
C TYR A 27 1.93 9.48 3.76
N PHE A 28 1.17 9.36 2.67
CA PHE A 28 1.69 9.47 1.31
C PHE A 28 1.14 10.67 0.59
N ASN A 29 1.98 11.26 -0.25
CA ASN A 29 1.51 12.17 -1.27
C ASN A 29 0.65 11.38 -2.29
N PRO A 30 -0.47 11.95 -2.74
CA PRO A 30 -1.25 11.36 -3.83
C PRO A 30 -0.36 11.06 -5.03
N HIS A 31 -0.48 9.86 -5.58
CA HIS A 31 0.21 9.46 -6.80
C HIS A 31 -0.70 8.60 -7.67
N ARG A 32 -0.35 8.49 -8.95
CA ARG A 32 -1.10 7.70 -9.94
C ARG A 32 -0.41 6.37 -10.16
N HIS A 33 -1.19 5.30 -10.23
CA HIS A 33 -0.68 3.95 -10.46
C HIS A 33 -0.74 3.62 -11.95
N PHE A 34 0.39 3.81 -12.65
CA PHE A 34 0.53 3.35 -14.02
C PHE A 34 0.63 1.82 -14.04
N GLY A 35 -0.31 1.17 -14.72
CA GLY A 35 -0.44 -0.29 -14.75
C GLY A 35 -1.34 -0.88 -13.65
N GLY A 36 -1.81 -0.05 -12.72
CA GLY A 36 -2.59 -0.47 -11.55
C GLY A 36 -1.72 -0.77 -10.33
N GLU A 37 -2.37 -1.10 -9.22
CA GLU A 37 -1.72 -1.53 -7.97
C GLU A 37 -2.44 -2.76 -7.43
N GLU A 38 -1.67 -3.72 -6.93
CA GLU A 38 -2.19 -4.84 -6.15
C GLU A 38 -1.51 -4.87 -4.79
N ILE A 39 -2.32 -5.00 -3.74
CA ILE A 39 -1.86 -5.11 -2.37
C ILE A 39 -2.45 -6.37 -1.75
N PHE A 40 -1.59 -7.14 -1.09
CA PHE A 40 -2.01 -8.19 -0.18
C PHE A 40 -1.56 -7.84 1.24
N VAL A 41 -2.49 -7.80 2.18
CA VAL A 41 -2.20 -7.42 3.57
C VAL A 41 -1.67 -8.64 4.32
N VAL A 42 -0.36 -8.67 4.54
CA VAL A 42 0.34 -9.79 5.21
C VAL A 42 0.17 -9.74 6.74
N ASP A 43 0.08 -8.54 7.32
CA ASP A 43 -0.11 -8.32 8.76
C ASP A 43 -0.72 -6.92 9.01
N GLY A 44 -1.42 -6.77 10.13
CA GLY A 44 -2.08 -5.52 10.54
C GLY A 44 -3.32 -5.15 9.71
N VAL A 45 -3.55 -3.84 9.54
CA VAL A 45 -4.68 -3.27 8.79
C VAL A 45 -4.14 -2.21 7.84
N PHE A 46 -4.46 -2.36 6.55
CA PHE A 46 -4.24 -1.34 5.54
C PHE A 46 -5.50 -0.46 5.43
N GLU A 47 -5.35 0.85 5.21
CA GLU A 47 -6.49 1.77 5.12
C GLU A 47 -6.31 2.79 4.00
N ASP A 48 -7.38 3.05 3.26
CA ASP A 48 -7.46 4.11 2.26
C ASP A 48 -8.80 4.87 2.29
N GLU A 49 -9.08 5.69 1.28
CA GLU A 49 -10.34 6.42 1.17
C GLU A 49 -11.58 5.54 0.98
N HIS A 50 -11.41 4.29 0.58
CA HIS A 50 -12.48 3.34 0.30
C HIS A 50 -12.76 2.41 1.50
N GLY A 51 -11.81 2.22 2.41
CA GLY A 51 -12.07 1.47 3.64
C GLY A 51 -10.83 0.99 4.38
N ARG A 52 -11.07 0.00 5.26
CA ARG A 52 -10.07 -0.69 6.06
C ARG A 52 -9.98 -2.14 5.61
N TYR A 53 -8.78 -2.64 5.44
CA TYR A 53 -8.46 -3.94 4.86
C TYR A 53 -7.60 -4.71 5.85
N PRO A 54 -8.18 -5.61 6.67
CA PRO A 54 -7.43 -6.40 7.64
C PRO A 54 -6.54 -7.44 6.94
N VAL A 55 -5.65 -8.08 7.70
CA VAL A 55 -4.83 -9.21 7.26
C VAL A 55 -5.62 -10.22 6.41
N GLY A 56 -5.00 -10.68 5.33
CA GLY A 56 -5.62 -11.57 4.34
C GLY A 56 -6.44 -10.86 3.26
N SER A 57 -6.65 -9.54 3.37
CA SER A 57 -7.30 -8.77 2.30
C SER A 57 -6.42 -8.67 1.06
N TRP A 58 -7.04 -8.85 -0.11
CA TRP A 58 -6.46 -8.54 -1.42
C TRP A 58 -7.19 -7.34 -2.02
N ILE A 59 -6.44 -6.32 -2.40
CA ILE A 59 -6.94 -5.09 -3.02
C ILE A 59 -6.34 -4.99 -4.42
N ARG A 60 -7.17 -4.69 -5.40
CA ARG A 60 -6.75 -4.40 -6.77
C ARG A 60 -7.28 -3.04 -7.20
N SER A 61 -6.36 -2.17 -7.57
CA SER A 61 -6.66 -0.85 -8.09
C SER A 61 -6.37 -0.79 -9.59
N PRO A 62 -7.31 -0.29 -10.41
CA PRO A 62 -7.17 -0.29 -11.87
C PRO A 62 -6.09 0.69 -12.35
N HIS A 63 -5.68 0.53 -13.62
CA HIS A 63 -4.78 1.45 -14.31
C HIS A 63 -5.26 2.91 -14.15
N MET A 64 -4.34 3.81 -13.81
CA MET A 64 -4.59 5.24 -13.58
C MET A 64 -5.45 5.58 -12.35
N SER A 65 -5.65 4.62 -11.43
CA SER A 65 -6.19 4.94 -10.12
C SER A 65 -5.31 5.95 -9.39
N MET A 66 -5.94 6.71 -8.50
CA MET A 66 -5.29 7.74 -7.71
C MET A 66 -5.81 7.59 -6.29
N HIS A 67 -4.91 7.22 -5.36
CA HIS A 67 -5.30 6.92 -3.99
C HIS A 67 -4.92 8.04 -3.03
N ARG A 68 -5.77 8.25 -2.03
CA ARG A 68 -5.56 9.15 -0.91
C ARG A 68 -5.69 8.36 0.38
N LYS A 69 -4.61 7.64 0.71
CA LYS A 69 -4.58 6.75 1.88
C LYS A 69 -4.83 7.52 3.19
N ARG A 70 -5.70 7.00 4.05
CA ARG A 70 -6.02 7.54 5.38
C ARG A 70 -4.98 7.03 6.40
N PRO A 71 -4.77 7.70 7.55
CA PRO A 71 -3.81 7.22 8.53
C PRO A 71 -4.15 5.79 8.96
N ALA A 72 -3.17 4.88 8.85
CA ALA A 72 -3.30 3.55 9.44
C ALA A 72 -3.45 3.71 10.96
N MET A 73 -4.62 3.37 11.50
CA MET A 73 -4.86 3.29 12.93
C MET A 73 -4.22 2.01 13.44
N ALA A 74 -3.15 2.16 14.24
CA ALA A 74 -2.63 1.05 15.02
C ALA A 74 -3.69 0.65 16.06
N TYR A 75 -4.12 -0.60 16.03
CA TYR A 75 -4.53 -1.32 17.22
C TYR A 75 -3.42 -2.33 17.53
#